data_AF-A0A8D8LMD3-F1
#
_entry.id   AF-A0A8D8LMD3-F1
#
_cell.length_a   1.000
_cell.length_b   1.000
_cell.length_c   1.000
_cell.angle_alpha   90.00
_cell.angle_beta   90.00
_cell.angle_gamma   90.00
#
_symmetry.space_group_name_H-M   'P 1'
#
loop_
_entity.id
_entity.type
_entity.pdbx_description
1 polymer ?
#
loop_
_entity_poly.entity_id
_entity_poly.type
_entity_poly.pdbx_seq_one_letter_code
_entity_poly.pdbx_strand_id
1 'polypeptide(L)'
;MDSSTNLGENISKSSLVSLKAELLRKHQEVKQLQNLSNTTDPSSSGLANCAKYREKPVTKLNINEKSNNNVNERNKKDLKNHPETIEEAAELRQSHDALEAKSKIYDALMKGKKVLDSSSQILVNFDEKLKDSRDDNEVDDKMEEDDDSDDEWTEFTDALGRTRKCLKEDLKHYQAQNQYLEHIKQGTDLNQETNKTEDKYPKQAPPPLLSAELLSFDMKRELLRKQWEEHEHKLEGKGAVHYSDILYGEARQHGVSYYEFSSDETERAKQIDKLNKLRDETRQKREKARQMRRLRKKQFKTRLFVLLFIDTRNVQIGLVEPEI
;
A
#
# COMPACT_ATOMS: atom_id res chain seq x y z
N MET A 1 -28.81 54.71 47.03
CA MET A 1 -29.59 55.54 46.10
C MET A 1 -29.48 54.89 44.76
N ASP A 2 -30.52 54.14 44.46
CA ASP A 2 -30.71 53.30 43.29
C ASP A 2 -30.67 54.12 42.00
N SER A 3 -30.14 53.53 40.94
CA SER A 3 -30.75 53.60 39.61
C SER A 3 -30.19 52.46 38.77
N SER A 4 -30.87 51.34 38.88
CA SER A 4 -30.86 50.23 37.94
C SER A 4 -31.19 50.77 36.55
N THR A 5 -30.22 50.81 35.63
CA THR A 5 -30.51 50.89 34.19
C THR A 5 -30.03 49.62 33.51
N ASN A 6 -30.96 48.69 33.52
CA ASN A 6 -31.18 47.62 32.56
C ASN A 6 -30.41 47.78 31.23
N LEU A 7 -29.42 46.91 30.99
CA LEU A 7 -28.99 46.54 29.63
C LEU A 7 -29.30 45.05 29.35
N GLY A 8 -30.32 44.53 30.04
CA GLY A 8 -30.93 43.22 29.75
C GLY A 8 -31.96 43.27 28.61
N GLU A 9 -32.23 44.43 28.01
CA GLU A 9 -33.30 44.58 27.02
C GLU A 9 -32.81 45.35 25.78
N ASN A 10 -32.07 44.65 24.91
CA ASN A 10 -32.14 44.88 23.44
C ASN A 10 -31.45 43.77 22.63
N ILE A 11 -31.45 42.53 23.13
CA ILE A 11 -31.29 41.37 22.24
C ILE A 11 -32.71 40.96 21.83
N SER A 12 -33.37 41.86 21.10
CA SER A 12 -34.55 41.48 20.33
C SER A 12 -34.11 40.43 19.32
N LYS A 13 -34.95 39.40 19.12
CA LYS A 13 -34.75 38.25 18.24
C LYS A 13 -34.82 38.64 16.75
N SER A 14 -33.95 39.58 16.36
CA SER A 14 -33.73 40.10 15.01
C SER A 14 -32.31 40.67 15.00
N SER A 15 -31.36 40.29 14.17
CA SER A 15 -31.27 39.41 13.02
C SER A 15 -29.78 39.06 12.97
N LEU A 16 -29.41 37.92 12.38
CA LEU A 16 -28.03 37.43 12.18
C LEU A 16 -26.99 38.53 11.82
N VAL A 17 -27.46 39.61 11.20
CA VAL A 17 -26.74 40.85 10.87
C VAL A 17 -26.17 41.58 12.10
N SER A 18 -26.89 41.67 13.22
CA SER A 18 -26.40 42.31 14.46
C SER A 18 -25.22 41.54 15.06
N LEU A 19 -25.36 40.21 15.16
CA LEU A 19 -24.28 39.31 15.61
C LEU A 19 -23.09 39.37 14.64
N LYS A 20 -23.35 39.38 13.32
CA LYS A 20 -22.30 39.50 12.29
C LYS A 20 -21.57 40.85 12.40
N ALA A 21 -22.27 41.93 12.71
CA ALA A 21 -21.67 43.24 12.91
C ALA A 21 -20.80 43.26 14.18
N GLU A 22 -21.25 42.65 15.27
CA GLU A 22 -20.47 42.58 16.50
C GLU A 22 -19.23 41.69 16.37
N LEU A 23 -19.35 40.54 15.68
CA LEU A 23 -18.22 39.66 15.34
C LEU A 23 -17.21 40.35 14.42
N LEU A 24 -17.67 41.08 13.39
CA LEU A 24 -16.79 41.85 12.52
C LEU A 24 -16.07 42.97 13.28
N ARG A 25 -16.77 43.69 14.17
CA ARG A 25 -16.18 44.71 15.03
C ARG A 25 -15.06 44.12 15.89
N LYS A 26 -15.31 42.97 16.51
CA LYS A 26 -14.31 42.26 17.34
C LYS A 26 -13.13 41.73 16.52
N HIS A 27 -13.38 41.21 15.32
CA HIS A 27 -12.32 40.73 14.43
C HIS A 27 -11.41 41.88 13.95
N GLN A 28 -11.98 43.06 13.66
CA GLN A 28 -11.20 44.25 13.31
C GLN A 28 -10.36 44.76 14.48
N GLU A 29 -10.90 44.77 15.70
CA GLU A 29 -10.18 45.16 16.93
C GLU A 29 -8.93 44.29 17.15
N VAL A 30 -9.06 42.96 17.00
CA VAL A 30 -7.92 42.03 17.09
C VAL A 30 -6.89 42.28 15.99
N LYS A 31 -7.33 42.55 14.75
CA LYS A 31 -6.41 42.83 13.63
C LYS A 31 -5.65 44.14 13.82
N GLN A 32 -6.29 45.15 14.43
CA GLN A 32 -5.62 46.40 14.80
C GLN A 32 -4.57 46.16 15.90
N LEU A 33 -4.89 45.37 16.94
CA LEU A 33 -3.94 45.02 17.99
C LEU A 33 -2.74 44.21 17.46
N GLN A 34 -2.96 43.29 16.52
CA GLN A 34 -1.87 42.56 15.86
C GLN A 34 -1.01 43.47 14.98
N ASN A 35 -1.61 44.43 14.29
CA ASN A 35 -0.85 45.41 13.51
C ASN A 35 -0.05 46.35 14.42
N LEU A 36 -0.60 46.76 15.57
CA LEU A 36 0.08 47.55 16.60
C LEU A 36 1.26 46.78 17.22
N SER A 37 1.12 45.47 17.44
CA SER A 37 2.23 44.63 17.92
C SER A 37 3.32 44.38 16.87
N ASN A 38 3.00 44.56 15.58
CA ASN A 38 3.95 44.39 14.49
C ASN A 38 4.68 45.69 14.12
N THR A 39 4.25 46.85 14.65
CA THR A 39 4.89 48.16 14.40
C THR A 39 5.83 48.61 15.53
N THR A 40 6.05 47.79 16.56
CA THR A 40 7.12 48.04 17.54
C THR A 40 8.37 47.32 17.08
N ASP A 41 9.34 48.08 16.56
CA ASP A 41 10.67 47.59 16.21
C ASP A 41 11.29 46.76 17.34
N PRO A 42 11.83 45.57 17.07
CA PRO A 42 12.40 44.67 18.07
C PRO A 42 13.82 45.10 18.51
N SER A 43 14.05 46.42 18.63
CA SER A 43 15.36 46.98 18.94
C SER A 43 15.28 48.27 19.76
N SER A 44 14.54 48.27 20.88
CA SER A 44 14.91 49.12 22.02
C SER A 44 14.18 48.73 23.31
N SER A 45 14.84 47.93 24.14
CA SER A 45 14.91 48.14 25.61
C SER A 45 15.63 46.93 26.20
N GLY A 46 16.92 47.08 26.40
CA GLY A 46 17.71 46.11 27.14
C GLY A 46 17.30 46.13 28.61
N LEU A 47 17.04 44.96 29.17
CA LEU A 47 17.38 44.67 30.55
C LEU A 47 17.86 43.21 30.62
N ALA A 48 19.08 43.06 31.14
CA ALA A 48 19.84 41.83 31.23
C ALA A 48 19.28 40.84 32.27
N ASN A 49 19.41 39.56 31.94
CA ASN A 49 19.52 38.38 32.80
C ASN A 49 19.38 38.57 34.33
N CYS A 50 18.25 38.14 34.92
CA CYS A 50 18.22 37.52 36.25
C CYS A 50 16.93 36.69 36.48
N ALA A 51 17.02 35.68 37.34
CA ALA A 51 15.95 34.80 37.87
C ALA A 51 15.32 33.79 36.88
N LYS A 52 15.74 32.51 36.86
CA LYS A 52 15.38 31.43 37.82
C LYS A 52 13.96 31.57 38.37
N TYR A 53 13.11 30.57 38.04
CA TYR A 53 11.75 30.35 38.52
C TYR A 53 10.73 31.44 38.21
N ARG A 54 10.02 31.28 37.08
CA ARG A 54 8.68 31.85 36.91
C ARG A 54 7.72 30.69 36.71
N GLU A 55 6.83 30.52 37.68
CA GLU A 55 5.66 29.66 37.58
C GLU A 55 4.90 30.00 36.30
N LYS A 56 4.57 28.98 35.50
CA LYS A 56 3.77 29.16 34.29
C LYS A 56 2.41 29.74 34.69
N PRO A 57 1.91 30.81 34.05
CA PRO A 57 0.55 31.24 34.28
C PRO A 57 -0.38 30.08 33.89
N VAL A 58 -1.26 29.68 34.80
CA VAL A 58 -2.26 28.65 34.59
C VAL A 58 -3.29 29.20 33.59
N THR A 59 -2.96 29.17 32.30
CA THR A 59 -3.93 29.31 31.23
C THR A 59 -4.82 28.07 31.33
N LYS A 60 -6.05 28.26 31.80
CA LYS A 60 -7.11 27.25 31.78
C LYS A 60 -7.17 26.66 30.37
N LEU A 61 -6.60 25.48 30.17
CA LEU A 61 -6.63 24.81 28.88
C LEU A 61 -8.06 24.35 28.68
N ASN A 62 -8.69 24.91 27.65
CA ASN A 62 -9.99 24.51 27.14
C ASN A 62 -9.93 23.02 26.79
N ILE A 63 -10.64 22.17 27.53
CA ILE A 63 -10.54 20.70 27.44
C ILE A 63 -11.19 20.15 26.15
N ASN A 64 -11.94 20.99 25.41
CA ASN A 64 -12.75 20.54 24.26
C ASN A 64 -12.18 20.85 22.86
N GLU A 65 -10.97 21.40 22.73
CA GLU A 65 -10.44 21.83 21.41
C GLU A 65 -9.16 21.11 20.95
N LYS A 66 -8.78 20.01 21.60
CA LYS A 66 -7.65 19.20 21.10
C LYS A 66 -8.15 18.13 20.15
N SER A 67 -8.48 18.51 18.91
CA SER A 67 -8.52 17.50 17.85
C SER A 67 -7.12 16.90 17.72
N ASN A 68 -7.05 15.57 17.62
CA ASN A 68 -5.80 14.84 17.52
C ASN A 68 -4.96 15.42 16.36
N ASN A 69 -3.71 15.81 16.63
CA ASN A 69 -2.88 16.49 15.64
C ASN A 69 -2.74 15.64 14.35
N ASN A 70 -2.74 14.32 14.49
CA ASN A 70 -2.71 13.39 13.37
C ASN A 70 -4.00 13.43 12.52
N VAL A 71 -5.15 13.73 13.11
CA VAL A 71 -6.42 13.90 12.39
C VAL A 71 -6.42 15.23 11.64
N ASN A 72 -5.89 16.30 12.25
CA ASN A 72 -5.74 17.58 11.57
C ASN A 72 -4.74 17.50 10.41
N GLU A 73 -3.62 16.78 10.59
CA GLU A 73 -2.63 16.55 9.54
C GLU A 73 -3.19 15.71 8.39
N ARG A 74 -3.98 14.68 8.70
CA ARG A 74 -4.68 13.86 7.69
C ARG A 74 -5.71 14.70 6.93
N ASN A 75 -6.56 15.45 7.63
CA ASN A 75 -7.53 16.35 7.00
C ASN A 75 -6.84 17.41 6.12
N LYS A 76 -5.72 18.00 6.58
CA LYS A 76 -4.92 18.94 5.77
C LYS A 76 -4.33 18.29 4.52
N LYS A 77 -3.93 17.02 4.60
CA LYS A 77 -3.43 16.26 3.45
C LYS A 77 -4.56 15.96 2.46
N ASP A 78 -5.75 15.63 2.96
CA ASP A 78 -6.94 15.38 2.13
C ASP A 78 -7.42 16.67 1.44
N LEU A 79 -7.37 17.82 2.13
CA LEU A 79 -7.64 19.15 1.55
C LEU A 79 -6.66 19.55 0.43
N LYS A 80 -5.38 19.17 0.55
CA LYS A 80 -4.36 19.40 -0.51
C LYS A 80 -4.49 18.49 -1.72
N ASN A 81 -5.15 17.34 -1.56
CA ASN A 81 -5.44 16.44 -2.67
C ASN A 81 -6.71 16.84 -3.43
N HIS A 82 -7.41 17.89 -3.00
CA HIS A 82 -8.47 18.49 -3.78
C HIS A 82 -7.84 19.12 -5.04
N PRO A 83 -8.43 18.94 -6.24
CA PRO A 83 -7.90 19.59 -7.45
C PRO A 83 -7.84 21.10 -7.22
N GLU A 84 -6.62 21.65 -7.19
CA GLU A 84 -6.39 23.10 -7.03
C GLU A 84 -6.40 23.79 -8.40
N THR A 85 -6.16 23.03 -9.47
CA THR A 85 -6.13 23.51 -10.85
C THR A 85 -7.36 23.05 -11.66
N ILE A 86 -7.73 23.85 -12.66
CA ILE A 86 -8.85 23.55 -13.57
C ILE A 86 -8.57 22.28 -14.38
N GLU A 87 -7.30 22.02 -14.70
CA GLU A 87 -6.85 20.85 -15.46
C GLU A 87 -7.00 19.57 -14.65
N GLU A 88 -6.55 19.55 -13.38
CA GLU A 88 -6.74 18.40 -12.48
C GLU A 88 -8.23 18.11 -12.22
N ALA A 89 -9.07 19.14 -12.13
CA ALA A 89 -10.51 18.95 -11.99
C ALA A 89 -11.14 18.31 -13.24
N ALA A 90 -10.66 18.67 -14.43
CA ALA A 90 -11.09 18.06 -15.68
C ALA A 90 -10.63 16.60 -15.81
N GLU A 91 -9.40 16.29 -15.40
CA GLU A 91 -8.87 14.93 -15.35
C GLU A 91 -9.63 14.05 -14.35
N LEU A 92 -9.93 14.57 -13.15
CA LEU A 92 -10.71 13.87 -12.14
C LEU A 92 -12.12 13.54 -12.66
N ARG A 93 -12.75 14.49 -13.37
CA ARG A 93 -14.04 14.28 -14.01
C ARG A 93 -13.97 13.22 -15.13
N GLN A 94 -12.94 13.27 -15.97
CA GLN A 94 -12.75 12.26 -17.02
C GLN A 94 -12.56 10.85 -16.42
N SER A 95 -11.77 10.74 -15.35
CA SER A 95 -11.57 9.50 -14.61
C SER A 95 -12.88 8.99 -14.02
N HIS A 96 -13.66 9.88 -13.40
CA HIS A 96 -14.97 9.56 -12.85
C HIS A 96 -15.94 9.05 -13.92
N ASP A 97 -16.09 9.77 -15.04
CA ASP A 97 -16.98 9.39 -16.14
C ASP A 97 -16.56 8.04 -16.75
N ALA A 98 -15.25 7.78 -16.86
CA ALA A 98 -14.74 6.50 -17.33
C ALA A 98 -15.02 5.34 -16.35
N LEU A 99 -14.93 5.59 -15.04
CA LEU A 99 -15.28 4.61 -14.01
C LEU A 99 -16.79 4.33 -13.99
N GLU A 100 -17.62 5.35 -14.17
CA GLU A 100 -19.08 5.21 -14.27
C GLU A 100 -19.48 4.42 -15.52
N ALA A 101 -18.82 4.67 -16.67
CA ALA A 101 -19.04 3.88 -17.87
C ALA A 101 -18.65 2.41 -17.66
N LYS A 102 -17.52 2.15 -16.98
CA LYS A 102 -17.10 0.79 -16.62
C LYS A 102 -18.08 0.12 -15.67
N SER A 103 -18.53 0.80 -14.61
CA SER A 103 -19.46 0.22 -13.63
C SER A 103 -20.77 -0.18 -14.30
N LYS A 104 -21.33 0.66 -15.18
CA LYS A 104 -22.52 0.33 -15.98
C LYS A 104 -22.32 -0.94 -16.84
N ILE A 105 -21.13 -1.12 -17.41
CA ILE A 105 -20.80 -2.33 -18.17
C ILE A 105 -20.75 -3.55 -17.23
N TYR A 106 -20.08 -3.44 -16.08
CA TYR A 106 -20.04 -4.53 -15.09
C TYR A 106 -21.43 -4.89 -14.57
N ASP A 107 -22.27 -3.91 -14.25
CA ASP A 107 -23.64 -4.13 -13.79
C ASP A 107 -24.50 -4.81 -14.87
N ALA A 108 -24.32 -4.44 -16.15
CA ALA A 108 -25.00 -5.08 -17.26
C ALA A 108 -24.55 -6.54 -17.46
N LEU A 109 -23.25 -6.81 -17.32
CA LEU A 109 -22.67 -8.16 -17.38
C LEU A 109 -23.16 -9.02 -16.21
N MET A 110 -23.20 -8.46 -14.99
CA MET A 110 -23.73 -9.13 -13.79
C MET A 110 -25.23 -9.37 -13.87
N LYS A 111 -26.00 -8.51 -14.54
CA LYS A 111 -27.44 -8.73 -14.77
C LYS A 111 -27.73 -9.70 -15.91
N GLY A 112 -26.70 -10.25 -16.58
CA GLY A 112 -26.85 -11.19 -17.69
C GLY A 112 -27.44 -10.56 -18.96
N LYS A 113 -27.44 -9.22 -19.08
CA LYS A 113 -27.89 -8.55 -20.30
C LYS A 113 -26.76 -8.70 -21.34
N LYS A 114 -26.94 -9.60 -22.31
CA LYS A 114 -26.00 -9.83 -23.43
C LYS A 114 -25.86 -8.57 -24.28
N VAL A 115 -24.97 -7.66 -23.88
CA VAL A 115 -24.71 -6.41 -24.63
C VAL A 115 -23.34 -6.42 -25.30
N LEU A 116 -22.48 -7.42 -25.10
CA LEU A 116 -21.14 -7.39 -25.69
C LEU A 116 -20.84 -8.56 -26.62
N ASP A 117 -21.01 -8.31 -27.92
CA ASP A 117 -20.44 -9.11 -29.03
C ASP A 117 -18.90 -9.02 -29.11
N SER A 118 -18.26 -8.45 -28.07
CA SER A 118 -16.81 -8.35 -27.87
C SER A 118 -16.29 -9.35 -26.82
N SER A 119 -16.89 -10.54 -26.78
CA SER A 119 -16.50 -11.67 -25.90
C SER A 119 -15.03 -12.07 -26.00
N SER A 120 -14.30 -11.62 -27.03
CA SER A 120 -12.87 -11.88 -27.19
C SER A 120 -11.97 -11.11 -26.22
N GLN A 121 -12.47 -10.02 -25.62
CA GLN A 121 -11.69 -9.15 -24.72
C GLN A 121 -12.01 -9.37 -23.24
N ILE A 122 -13.09 -10.10 -22.95
CA ILE A 122 -13.53 -10.44 -21.60
C ILE A 122 -13.03 -11.85 -21.28
N LEU A 123 -12.06 -11.96 -20.36
CA LEU A 123 -11.44 -13.23 -19.96
C LEU A 123 -12.30 -14.05 -18.98
N VAL A 124 -13.37 -13.47 -18.45
CA VAL A 124 -14.23 -14.07 -17.42
C VAL A 124 -15.59 -14.38 -18.02
N ASN A 125 -16.03 -15.64 -17.91
CA ASN A 125 -17.37 -16.06 -18.32
C ASN A 125 -18.39 -15.63 -17.26
N PHE A 126 -18.97 -14.44 -17.41
CA PHE A 126 -20.02 -13.95 -16.50
C PHE A 126 -21.28 -14.85 -16.51
N ASP A 127 -21.57 -15.52 -17.64
CA ASP A 127 -22.69 -16.46 -17.75
C ASP A 127 -22.52 -17.70 -16.85
N GLU A 128 -21.29 -18.11 -16.54
CA GLU A 128 -20.99 -19.24 -15.65
C GLU A 128 -21.06 -18.80 -14.19
N LYS A 129 -20.48 -17.63 -13.87
CA LYS A 129 -20.58 -17.02 -12.54
C LYS A 129 -22.02 -16.71 -12.13
N LEU A 130 -22.87 -16.30 -13.08
CA LEU A 130 -24.29 -16.08 -12.86
C LEU A 130 -25.08 -17.35 -12.56
N LYS A 131 -24.64 -18.51 -13.09
CA LYS A 131 -25.27 -19.80 -12.79
C LYS A 131 -24.92 -20.25 -11.38
N ASP A 132 -23.65 -20.14 -11.01
CA ASP A 132 -23.15 -20.41 -9.65
C ASP A 132 -23.93 -19.57 -8.62
N SER A 133 -24.06 -18.26 -8.86
CA SER A 133 -24.80 -17.38 -7.94
C SER A 133 -26.31 -17.64 -7.90
N ARG A 134 -26.91 -18.26 -8.94
CA ARG A 134 -28.35 -18.54 -8.96
C ARG A 134 -28.69 -19.84 -8.25
N ASP A 135 -27.76 -20.79 -8.20
CA ASP A 135 -27.90 -22.04 -7.43
C ASP A 135 -27.97 -21.73 -5.92
N ASP A 136 -27.33 -20.63 -5.47
CA ASP A 136 -27.43 -20.12 -4.09
C ASP A 136 -28.73 -19.33 -3.79
N ASN A 137 -29.55 -18.99 -4.81
CA ASN A 137 -30.76 -18.16 -4.63
C ASN A 137 -32.08 -18.95 -4.69
N GLU A 138 -32.04 -20.28 -4.80
CA GLU A 138 -33.21 -21.16 -4.71
C GLU A 138 -33.16 -22.04 -3.44
N VAL A 139 -32.53 -21.51 -2.38
CA VAL A 139 -32.68 -22.03 -1.02
C VAL A 139 -33.52 -21.03 -0.24
N ASP A 140 -34.66 -21.56 0.19
CA ASP A 140 -35.67 -20.98 1.06
C ASP A 140 -35.09 -20.12 2.19
N ASP A 141 -35.84 -19.07 2.53
CA ASP A 141 -35.56 -17.95 3.43
C ASP A 141 -35.43 -18.41 4.90
N LYS A 142 -34.46 -19.27 5.17
CA LYS A 142 -33.92 -19.55 6.49
C LYS A 142 -32.53 -18.97 6.53
N MET A 143 -32.44 -17.78 7.13
CA MET A 143 -31.21 -17.30 7.74
C MET A 143 -30.70 -18.41 8.66
N GLU A 144 -29.80 -19.26 8.16
CA GLU A 144 -28.77 -19.81 9.01
C GLU A 144 -27.92 -18.59 9.38
N GLU A 145 -28.07 -18.15 10.63
CA GLU A 145 -27.09 -17.28 11.25
C GLU A 145 -25.75 -17.97 11.04
N ASP A 146 -24.91 -17.42 10.16
CA ASP A 146 -23.48 -17.68 10.19
C ASP A 146 -23.04 -17.23 11.59
N ASP A 147 -23.09 -18.16 12.54
CA ASP A 147 -22.41 -18.12 13.82
C ASP A 147 -20.91 -18.20 13.52
N ASP A 148 -20.39 -17.16 12.87
CA ASP A 148 -18.99 -16.78 12.94
C ASP A 148 -18.75 -16.44 14.41
N SER A 149 -18.52 -17.50 15.19
CA SER A 149 -18.44 -17.50 16.64
C SER A 149 -17.30 -16.57 17.07
N ASP A 150 -17.62 -15.29 17.24
CA ASP A 150 -16.78 -14.26 17.87
C ASP A 150 -16.27 -14.72 19.26
N ASP A 151 -16.89 -15.76 19.81
CA ASP A 151 -16.52 -16.50 21.03
C ASP A 151 -15.09 -17.08 21.03
N GLU A 152 -14.48 -17.27 19.85
CA GLU A 152 -13.11 -17.78 19.77
C GLU A 152 -12.04 -16.68 19.90
N TRP A 153 -12.35 -15.43 19.57
CA TRP A 153 -11.41 -14.31 19.64
C TRP A 153 -11.42 -13.66 21.03
N THR A 154 -10.27 -13.62 21.68
CA THR A 154 -10.08 -13.00 23.00
C THR A 154 -9.16 -11.78 22.92
N GLU A 155 -9.52 -10.71 23.61
CA GLU A 155 -8.67 -9.53 23.79
C GLU A 155 -7.66 -9.74 24.93
N PHE A 156 -6.39 -9.41 24.69
CA PHE A 156 -5.32 -9.42 25.69
C PHE A 156 -4.46 -8.17 25.62
N THR A 157 -3.74 -7.88 26.69
CA THR A 157 -2.83 -6.72 26.78
C THR A 157 -1.39 -7.17 26.57
N ASP A 158 -0.72 -6.61 25.56
CA ASP A 158 0.70 -6.79 25.24
C ASP A 158 1.61 -6.22 26.35
N ALA A 159 2.88 -6.64 26.44
CA ALA A 159 3.89 -6.11 27.39
C ALA A 159 4.13 -4.58 27.26
N LEU A 160 3.69 -3.99 26.14
CA LEU A 160 3.72 -2.54 25.92
C LEU A 160 2.45 -1.82 26.36
N GLY A 161 1.48 -2.53 26.98
CA GLY A 161 0.21 -1.95 27.44
C GLY A 161 -0.81 -1.70 26.33
N ARG A 162 -0.65 -2.32 25.16
CA ARG A 162 -1.57 -2.19 24.02
C ARG A 162 -2.57 -3.35 24.04
N THR A 163 -3.85 -3.07 23.80
CA THR A 163 -4.87 -4.11 23.62
C THR A 163 -4.75 -4.73 22.22
N ARG A 164 -4.71 -6.07 22.16
CA ARG A 164 -4.59 -6.86 20.93
C ARG A 164 -5.61 -8.01 20.98
N LYS A 165 -6.10 -8.46 19.82
CA LYS A 165 -6.98 -9.62 19.68
C LYS A 165 -6.18 -10.84 19.23
N CYS A 166 -6.43 -12.00 19.84
CA CYS A 166 -5.91 -13.30 19.40
C CYS A 166 -7.00 -14.37 19.58
N LEU A 167 -6.80 -15.56 19.01
CA LEU A 167 -7.64 -16.71 19.33
C LEU A 167 -7.45 -17.12 20.80
N LYS A 168 -8.47 -17.72 21.40
CA LYS A 168 -8.49 -18.18 22.79
C LYS A 168 -7.44 -19.26 23.05
N GLU A 169 -7.14 -20.09 22.05
CA GLU A 169 -6.08 -21.10 22.10
C GLU A 169 -4.69 -20.44 22.24
N ASP A 170 -4.45 -19.37 21.48
CA ASP A 170 -3.18 -18.66 21.42
C ASP A 170 -2.94 -17.73 22.62
N LEU A 171 -3.97 -17.46 23.42
CA LEU A 171 -3.90 -16.54 24.56
C LEU A 171 -2.75 -16.89 25.51
N LYS A 172 -2.54 -18.18 25.80
CA LYS A 172 -1.45 -18.65 26.67
C LYS A 172 -0.07 -18.38 26.07
N HIS A 173 0.07 -18.55 24.76
CA HIS A 173 1.31 -18.29 24.05
C HIS A 173 1.69 -16.81 24.14
N TYR A 174 0.74 -15.91 23.85
CA TYR A 174 0.98 -14.47 23.93
C TYR A 174 1.21 -13.98 25.36
N GLN A 175 0.54 -14.56 26.36
CA GLN A 175 0.81 -14.26 27.77
C GLN A 175 2.24 -14.66 28.19
N ALA A 176 2.73 -15.83 27.79
CA ALA A 176 4.09 -16.27 28.07
C ALA A 176 5.14 -15.36 27.39
N GLN A 177 4.88 -14.96 26.14
CA GLN A 177 5.73 -14.01 25.42
C GLN A 177 5.75 -12.64 26.10
N ASN A 178 4.60 -12.16 26.57
CA ASN A 178 4.51 -10.90 27.30
C ASN A 178 5.27 -10.95 28.64
N GLN A 179 5.16 -12.06 29.38
CA GLN A 179 5.93 -12.26 30.62
C GLN A 179 7.43 -12.23 30.34
N TYR A 180 7.90 -12.92 29.31
CA TYR A 180 9.30 -12.90 28.90
C TYR A 180 9.79 -11.49 28.57
N LEU A 181 9.01 -10.72 27.80
CA LEU A 181 9.33 -9.33 27.45
C LEU A 181 9.35 -8.41 28.68
N GLU A 182 8.43 -8.59 29.62
CA GLU A 182 8.43 -7.86 30.90
C GLU A 182 9.67 -8.20 31.75
N HIS A 183 10.09 -9.47 31.79
CA HIS A 183 11.31 -9.88 32.49
C HIS A 183 12.58 -9.29 31.86
N ILE A 184 12.67 -9.25 30.53
CA ILE A 184 13.78 -8.56 29.83
C ILE A 184 13.79 -7.07 30.17
N LYS A 185 12.61 -6.42 30.13
CA LYS A 185 12.46 -4.99 30.41
C LYS A 185 12.83 -4.63 31.86
N GLN A 186 12.64 -5.56 32.80
CA GLN A 186 13.01 -5.42 34.20
C GLN A 186 14.48 -5.80 34.50
N GLY A 187 15.26 -6.23 33.50
CA GLY A 187 16.69 -6.50 33.63
C GLY A 187 17.04 -7.72 34.50
N THR A 188 16.10 -8.64 34.70
CA THR A 188 16.38 -9.91 35.40
C THR A 188 16.79 -10.95 34.37
N ASP A 189 18.10 -11.17 34.23
CA ASP A 189 18.67 -12.25 33.43
C ASP A 189 18.27 -13.61 34.01
N LEU A 190 17.34 -14.31 33.36
CA LEU A 190 17.10 -15.73 33.58
C LEU A 190 17.83 -16.53 32.51
N ASN A 191 19.09 -16.82 32.80
CA ASN A 191 19.83 -17.88 32.17
C ASN A 191 19.38 -19.20 32.83
N GLN A 192 18.38 -19.87 32.26
CA GLN A 192 18.06 -21.26 32.61
C GLN A 192 17.27 -21.96 31.49
N GLU A 193 18.00 -22.81 30.77
CA GLU A 193 17.63 -24.10 30.19
C GLU A 193 16.13 -24.44 30.09
N THR A 194 15.60 -24.47 28.85
CA THR A 194 14.56 -25.42 28.50
C THR A 194 14.95 -26.18 27.23
N ASN A 195 15.14 -27.48 27.43
CA ASN A 195 15.43 -28.49 26.41
C ASN A 195 14.13 -28.93 25.70
N LYS A 196 14.25 -29.14 24.38
CA LYS A 196 13.55 -30.14 23.54
C LYS A 196 12.04 -29.99 23.26
N THR A 197 11.74 -29.54 22.05
CA THR A 197 10.78 -30.22 21.15
C THR A 197 11.45 -30.41 19.79
N GLU A 198 11.47 -31.66 19.32
CA GLU A 198 12.06 -32.03 18.03
C GLU A 198 11.11 -31.72 16.88
N ASP A 199 11.47 -30.75 16.04
CA ASP A 199 10.89 -30.57 14.72
C ASP A 199 11.86 -31.05 13.64
N LYS A 200 11.41 -32.09 12.93
CA LYS A 200 12.07 -32.76 11.80
C LYS A 200 12.14 -31.86 10.57
N TYR A 201 12.99 -30.85 10.53
CA TYR A 201 13.61 -30.31 9.31
C TYR A 201 14.80 -29.44 9.74
N PRO A 202 16.05 -29.72 9.31
CA PRO A 202 17.16 -28.81 9.61
C PRO A 202 17.01 -27.56 8.73
N LYS A 203 16.26 -26.57 9.23
CA LYS A 203 16.55 -25.18 8.89
C LYS A 203 17.88 -24.90 9.54
N GLN A 204 18.95 -24.84 8.74
CA GLN A 204 20.21 -24.26 9.20
C GLN A 204 19.88 -22.81 9.59
N ALA A 205 19.61 -22.59 10.87
CA ALA A 205 19.67 -21.25 11.42
C ALA A 205 21.08 -20.73 11.09
N PRO A 206 21.22 -19.53 10.50
CA PRO A 206 22.54 -18.94 10.38
C PRO A 206 23.18 -18.98 11.77
N PRO A 207 24.43 -19.44 11.89
CA PRO A 207 25.09 -19.56 13.19
C PRO A 207 24.96 -18.23 13.94
N PRO A 208 24.74 -18.27 15.27
CA PRO A 208 24.44 -17.07 16.03
C PRO A 208 25.48 -16.00 15.74
N LEU A 209 25.03 -14.88 15.15
CA LEU A 209 25.84 -13.72 14.74
C LEU A 209 26.56 -13.03 15.91
N LEU A 210 26.46 -13.58 17.13
CA LEU A 210 27.12 -13.10 18.33
C LEU A 210 28.63 -13.38 18.33
N SER A 211 29.14 -14.32 17.52
CA SER A 211 30.56 -14.68 17.55
C SER A 211 31.45 -13.72 16.76
N ALA A 212 30.96 -13.10 15.68
CA ALA A 212 31.77 -12.20 14.86
C ALA A 212 31.98 -10.83 15.53
N GLU A 213 31.04 -10.33 16.33
CA GLU A 213 31.15 -9.01 16.96
C GLU A 213 32.18 -8.98 18.10
N LEU A 214 32.34 -10.11 18.81
CA LEU A 214 33.33 -10.33 19.89
C LEU A 214 34.78 -10.54 19.39
N LEU A 215 34.98 -10.70 18.08
CA LEU A 215 36.32 -10.85 17.51
C LEU A 215 37.06 -9.50 17.46
N SER A 216 38.35 -9.51 17.84
CA SER A 216 39.22 -8.36 17.66
C SER A 216 39.31 -7.96 16.18
N PHE A 217 39.58 -6.68 15.91
CA PHE A 217 39.73 -6.17 14.54
C PHE A 217 40.80 -6.94 13.76
N ASP A 218 41.91 -7.30 14.43
CA ASP A 218 42.98 -8.08 13.82
C ASP A 218 42.56 -9.52 13.48
N MET A 219 41.76 -10.16 14.35
CA MET A 219 41.26 -11.51 14.09
C MET A 219 40.25 -11.53 12.92
N LYS A 220 39.42 -10.49 12.77
CA LYS A 220 38.53 -10.32 11.61
C LYS A 220 39.32 -10.17 10.32
N ARG A 221 40.36 -9.33 10.33
CA ARG A 221 41.24 -9.10 9.17
C ARG A 221 41.95 -10.39 8.75
N GLU A 222 42.43 -11.18 9.70
CA GLU A 222 43.09 -12.45 9.43
C GLU A 222 42.12 -13.50 8.84
N LEU A 223 40.87 -13.54 9.31
CA LEU A 223 39.84 -14.40 8.73
C LEU A 223 39.50 -14.02 7.29
N LEU A 224 39.33 -12.73 7.01
CA LEU A 224 39.13 -12.22 5.65
C LEU A 224 40.32 -12.62 4.77
N ARG A 225 41.55 -12.41 5.24
CA ARG A 225 42.76 -12.82 4.50
C ARG A 225 42.75 -14.32 4.15
N LYS A 226 42.47 -15.19 5.13
CA LYS A 226 42.39 -16.64 4.88
C LYS A 226 41.32 -17.00 3.86
N GLN A 227 40.15 -16.36 3.94
CA GLN A 227 39.08 -16.57 2.96
C GLN A 227 39.54 -16.16 1.55
N TRP A 228 40.25 -15.03 1.42
CA TRP A 228 40.83 -14.62 0.14
C TRP A 228 41.86 -15.63 -0.38
N GLU A 229 42.78 -16.09 0.46
CA GLU A 229 43.79 -17.11 0.10
C GLU A 229 43.12 -18.43 -0.35
N GLU A 230 42.07 -18.88 0.33
CA GLU A 230 41.29 -20.06 -0.06
C GLU A 230 40.57 -19.86 -1.41
N HIS A 231 40.02 -18.67 -1.65
CA HIS A 231 39.34 -18.34 -2.91
C HIS A 231 40.32 -18.26 -4.07
N GLU A 232 41.48 -17.63 -3.89
CA GLU A 232 42.56 -17.62 -4.89
C GLU A 232 43.05 -19.03 -5.21
N HIS A 233 43.27 -19.86 -4.19
CA HIS A 233 43.67 -21.26 -4.40
C HIS A 233 42.62 -22.07 -5.17
N LYS A 234 41.32 -21.83 -4.95
CA LYS A 234 40.23 -22.46 -5.74
C LYS A 234 40.20 -21.98 -7.20
N LEU A 235 40.72 -20.79 -7.48
CA LEU A 235 40.79 -20.19 -8.81
C LEU A 235 42.07 -20.55 -9.56
N GLU A 236 43.17 -20.85 -8.86
CA GLU A 236 44.50 -21.13 -9.44
C GLU A 236 44.48 -22.28 -10.47
N GLY A 237 43.58 -23.25 -10.31
CA GLY A 237 43.38 -24.35 -11.25
C GLY A 237 42.32 -24.12 -12.35
N LYS A 238 41.61 -22.98 -12.33
CA LYS A 238 40.55 -22.68 -13.31
C LYS A 238 41.11 -21.82 -14.43
N GLY A 239 40.97 -22.28 -15.69
CA GLY A 239 41.44 -21.53 -16.85
C GLY A 239 40.62 -20.28 -17.18
N ALA A 240 39.31 -20.31 -16.95
CA ALA A 240 38.40 -19.19 -17.17
C ALA A 240 37.67 -18.85 -15.87
N VAL A 241 37.81 -17.62 -15.41
CA VAL A 241 37.16 -17.14 -14.18
C VAL A 241 35.78 -16.59 -14.54
N HIS A 242 34.74 -17.08 -13.87
CA HIS A 242 33.38 -16.58 -14.05
C HIS A 242 33.02 -15.54 -12.97
N TYR A 243 32.04 -14.69 -13.26
CA TYR A 243 31.53 -13.68 -12.31
C TYR A 243 31.15 -14.27 -10.94
N SER A 244 30.45 -15.41 -10.94
CA SER A 244 30.09 -16.15 -9.72
C SER A 244 31.29 -16.56 -8.86
N ASP A 245 32.48 -16.76 -9.44
CA ASP A 245 33.68 -17.12 -8.67
C ASP A 245 34.29 -15.90 -7.93
N ILE A 246 33.95 -14.67 -8.37
CA ILE A 246 34.41 -13.40 -7.79
C ILE A 246 33.31 -12.75 -6.92
N LEU A 247 32.15 -13.40 -6.80
CA LEU A 247 30.97 -12.90 -6.07
C LEU A 247 31.21 -12.74 -4.55
N TYR A 248 32.28 -13.34 -4.02
CA TYR A 248 32.63 -13.25 -2.61
C TYR A 248 32.83 -11.78 -2.18
N GLY A 249 32.07 -11.35 -1.17
CA GLY A 249 32.13 -9.97 -0.65
C GLY A 249 31.45 -8.93 -1.55
N GLU A 250 30.63 -9.35 -2.53
CA GLU A 250 29.92 -8.41 -3.38
C GLU A 250 28.86 -7.62 -2.61
N ALA A 251 29.07 -6.30 -2.51
CA ALA A 251 28.13 -5.38 -1.87
C ALA A 251 26.88 -5.08 -2.73
N ARG A 252 26.86 -5.49 -4.00
CA ARG A 252 25.75 -5.21 -4.92
C ARG A 252 24.64 -6.24 -4.72
N GLN A 253 23.41 -5.74 -4.62
CA GLN A 253 22.23 -6.58 -4.63
C GLN A 253 21.93 -7.05 -6.06
N HIS A 254 21.64 -8.33 -6.18
CA HIS A 254 21.30 -8.95 -7.45
C HIS A 254 19.79 -8.81 -7.71
N GLY A 255 19.41 -8.47 -8.94
CA GLY A 255 18.01 -8.33 -9.33
C GLY A 255 17.30 -9.68 -9.51
N VAL A 256 15.98 -9.65 -9.71
CA VAL A 256 15.13 -10.86 -9.88
C VAL A 256 15.52 -11.70 -11.11
N SER A 257 16.23 -11.12 -12.07
CA SER A 257 16.72 -11.82 -13.25
C SER A 257 18.09 -12.49 -13.08
N TYR A 258 18.74 -12.31 -11.92
CA TYR A 258 20.02 -12.95 -11.67
C TYR A 258 19.83 -14.45 -11.46
N TYR A 259 20.68 -15.24 -12.10
CA TYR A 259 20.73 -16.68 -11.93
C TYR A 259 22.13 -17.06 -11.48
N GLU A 260 22.23 -17.65 -10.30
CA GLU A 260 23.49 -18.12 -9.74
C GLU A 260 23.87 -19.45 -10.40
N PHE A 261 24.93 -19.42 -11.19
CA PHE A 261 25.47 -20.62 -11.83
C PHE A 261 26.43 -21.35 -10.89
N SER A 262 26.48 -22.68 -11.01
CA SER A 262 27.44 -23.51 -10.27
C SER A 262 28.87 -23.06 -10.54
N SER A 263 29.74 -23.10 -9.52
CA SER A 263 31.16 -22.79 -9.65
C SER A 263 31.90 -23.85 -10.49
N ASP A 264 31.33 -25.04 -10.63
CA ASP A 264 31.88 -26.14 -11.42
C ASP A 264 31.56 -25.96 -12.91
N GLU A 265 32.61 -25.95 -13.74
CA GLU A 265 32.47 -25.62 -15.17
C GLU A 265 31.57 -26.61 -15.93
N THR A 266 31.64 -27.90 -15.58
CA THR A 266 30.83 -28.93 -16.24
C THR A 266 29.34 -28.80 -15.90
N GLU A 267 29.02 -28.42 -14.66
CA GLU A 267 27.64 -28.19 -14.23
C GLU A 267 27.10 -26.88 -14.80
N ARG A 268 27.93 -25.83 -14.78
CA ARG A 268 27.64 -24.54 -15.40
C ARG A 268 27.29 -24.71 -16.88
N ALA A 269 28.09 -25.47 -17.64
CA ALA A 269 27.81 -25.75 -19.05
C ALA A 269 26.45 -26.44 -19.24
N LYS A 270 26.12 -27.45 -18.41
CA LYS A 270 24.81 -28.11 -18.44
C LYS A 270 23.66 -27.15 -18.11
N GLN A 271 23.85 -26.26 -17.14
CA GLN A 271 22.86 -25.24 -16.76
C GLN A 271 22.61 -24.26 -17.92
N ILE A 272 23.68 -23.78 -18.56
CA ILE A 272 23.61 -22.90 -19.73
C ILE A 272 22.89 -23.60 -20.89
N ASP A 273 23.25 -24.85 -21.19
CA ASP A 273 22.60 -25.62 -22.26
C ASP A 273 21.11 -25.82 -22.01
N LYS A 274 20.72 -26.08 -20.76
CA LYS A 274 19.32 -26.18 -20.36
C LYS A 274 18.57 -24.86 -20.58
N LEU A 275 19.17 -23.73 -20.19
CA LEU A 275 18.58 -22.41 -20.42
C LEU A 275 18.46 -22.08 -21.91
N ASN A 276 19.47 -22.42 -22.72
CA ASN A 276 19.43 -22.23 -24.17
C ASN A 276 18.30 -23.05 -24.82
N LYS A 277 18.11 -24.31 -24.41
CA LYS A 277 16.98 -25.13 -24.86
C LYS A 277 15.63 -24.50 -24.52
N LEU A 278 15.44 -24.05 -23.27
CA LEU A 278 14.20 -23.37 -22.85
C LEU A 278 13.96 -22.07 -23.64
N ARG A 279 15.03 -21.33 -23.94
CA ARG A 279 14.97 -20.12 -24.76
C ARG A 279 14.50 -20.46 -26.18
N ASP A 280 15.04 -21.50 -26.79
CA ASP A 280 14.66 -21.92 -28.14
C ASP A 280 13.22 -22.45 -28.20
N GLU A 281 12.80 -23.24 -27.22
CA GLU A 281 11.41 -23.68 -27.09
C GLU A 281 10.45 -22.48 -26.99
N THR A 282 10.80 -21.49 -26.16
CA THR A 282 10.01 -20.27 -25.99
C THR A 282 9.97 -19.47 -27.30
N ARG A 283 11.09 -19.39 -28.02
CA ARG A 283 11.17 -18.72 -29.33
C ARG A 283 10.26 -19.40 -30.35
N GLN A 284 10.29 -20.74 -30.43
CA GLN A 284 9.42 -21.51 -31.32
C GLN A 284 7.94 -21.35 -30.97
N LYS A 285 7.57 -21.40 -29.68
CA LYS A 285 6.19 -21.17 -29.22
C LYS A 285 5.72 -19.76 -29.58
N ARG A 286 6.56 -18.74 -29.39
CA ARG A 286 6.26 -17.34 -29.76
C ARG A 286 6.08 -17.20 -31.26
N GLU A 287 6.89 -17.87 -32.07
CA GLU A 287 6.73 -17.84 -33.52
C GLU A 287 5.43 -18.50 -33.97
N LYS A 288 5.11 -19.70 -33.46
CA LYS A 288 3.84 -20.39 -33.72
C LYS A 288 2.65 -19.50 -33.34
N ALA A 289 2.67 -18.89 -32.16
CA ALA A 289 1.63 -17.97 -31.71
C ALA A 289 1.51 -16.74 -32.65
N ARG A 290 2.64 -16.19 -33.11
CA ARG A 290 2.66 -15.07 -34.07
C ARG A 290 2.08 -15.48 -35.42
N GLN A 291 2.39 -16.68 -35.92
CA GLN A 291 1.83 -17.23 -37.15
C GLN A 291 0.31 -17.42 -37.02
N MET A 292 -0.16 -18.04 -35.95
CA MET A 292 -1.60 -18.18 -35.69
C MET A 292 -2.32 -16.85 -35.58
N ARG A 293 -1.72 -15.85 -34.90
CA ARG A 293 -2.26 -14.48 -34.83
C ARG A 293 -2.35 -13.84 -36.22
N ARG A 294 -1.36 -14.05 -37.09
CA ARG A 294 -1.39 -13.57 -38.48
C ARG A 294 -2.50 -14.23 -39.29
N LEU A 295 -2.67 -15.55 -39.15
CA LEU A 295 -3.75 -16.29 -39.82
C LEU A 295 -5.13 -15.82 -39.38
N ARG A 296 -5.37 -15.71 -38.06
CA ARG A 296 -6.62 -15.17 -37.50
C ARG A 296 -6.89 -13.75 -37.99
N LYS A 297 -5.87 -12.89 -38.05
CA LYS A 297 -6.01 -11.52 -38.59
C LYS A 297 -6.37 -11.51 -40.07
N LYS A 298 -5.83 -12.43 -40.88
CA LYS A 298 -6.23 -12.57 -42.29
C LYS A 298 -7.69 -13.02 -42.41
N GLN A 299 -8.09 -14.06 -41.69
CA GLN A 299 -9.48 -14.54 -41.68
C GLN A 299 -10.46 -13.46 -41.22
N PHE A 300 -10.09 -12.69 -40.20
CA PHE A 300 -10.90 -11.58 -39.74
C PHE A 300 -11.05 -10.50 -40.83
N LYS A 301 -9.94 -10.12 -41.48
CA LYS A 301 -9.96 -9.16 -42.60
C LYS A 301 -10.82 -9.65 -43.77
N THR A 302 -10.76 -10.93 -44.12
CA THR A 302 -11.59 -11.48 -45.21
C THR A 302 -13.06 -11.44 -44.83
N ARG A 303 -13.42 -11.80 -43.58
CA ARG A 303 -14.82 -11.69 -43.10
C ARG A 303 -15.31 -10.25 -43.10
N LEU A 304 -14.49 -9.31 -42.63
CA LEU A 304 -14.80 -7.89 -42.63
C LEU A 304 -15.00 -7.36 -44.07
N PHE A 305 -14.13 -7.77 -45.01
CA PHE A 305 -14.25 -7.38 -46.41
C PHE A 305 -15.57 -7.88 -47.03
N VAL A 306 -15.96 -9.13 -46.77
CA VAL A 306 -17.23 -9.69 -47.27
C VAL A 306 -18.42 -8.90 -46.73
N LEU A 307 -18.42 -8.57 -45.43
CA LEU A 307 -19.49 -7.75 -44.84
C LEU A 307 -19.57 -6.36 -45.48
N LEU A 308 -18.44 -5.65 -45.59
CA LEU A 308 -18.40 -4.35 -46.24
C LEU A 308 -18.82 -4.40 -47.71
N PHE A 309 -18.49 -5.49 -48.41
CA PHE A 309 -18.92 -5.70 -49.80
C PHE A 309 -20.44 -5.93 -49.92
N ILE A 310 -21.03 -6.68 -48.98
CA ILE A 310 -22.49 -6.86 -48.92
C ILE A 310 -23.18 -5.53 -48.58
N ASP A 311 -22.66 -4.78 -47.60
CA ASP A 311 -23.23 -3.50 -47.19
C ASP A 311 -23.21 -2.49 -48.35
N THR A 312 -22.08 -2.37 -49.05
CA THR A 312 -21.95 -1.47 -50.22
C THR A 312 -22.87 -1.87 -51.38
N ARG A 313 -23.05 -3.18 -51.62
CA ARG A 313 -23.98 -3.69 -52.62
C ARG A 313 -25.44 -3.43 -52.23
N ASN A 314 -25.80 -3.61 -50.97
CA ASN A 314 -27.16 -3.33 -50.48
C ASN A 314 -27.48 -1.83 -50.53
N VAL A 315 -26.51 -0.96 -50.25
CA VAL A 315 -26.66 0.50 -50.43
C VAL A 315 -26.87 0.87 -51.90
N GLN A 316 -26.15 0.24 -52.84
CA GLN A 316 -26.37 0.46 -54.27
C GLN A 316 -27.74 -0.02 -54.75
N ILE A 317 -28.24 -1.15 -54.23
CA ILE A 317 -29.58 -1.66 -54.58
C ILE A 317 -30.67 -0.77 -53.99
N GLY A 318 -30.51 -0.25 -52.77
CA GLY A 318 -31.45 0.69 -52.14
C GLY A 318 -31.45 2.11 -52.75
N LEU A 319 -30.46 2.46 -53.57
CA LEU A 319 -30.43 3.70 -54.36
C LEU A 319 -31.08 3.56 -55.76
N VAL A 320 -31.48 2.34 -56.14
CA VAL A 320 -32.19 2.03 -57.39
C VAL A 320 -33.62 1.60 -57.03
N GLU A 321 -34.37 2.48 -56.36
CA GLU A 321 -35.83 2.39 -56.38
C GLU A 321 -36.33 3.04 -57.67
N PRO A 322 -37.16 2.36 -58.49
CA PRO A 322 -37.71 2.96 -59.70
C PRO A 322 -38.75 4.01 -59.30
N GLU A 323 -38.51 5.28 -59.64
CA GLU A 323 -39.58 6.28 -59.70
C GLU A 323 -40.66 5.76 -60.67
N ILE A 324 -41.83 5.43 -60.13
CA ILE A 324 -43.07 5.17 -60.86
C ILE A 324 -44.16 6.05 -60.27
#